data_AF-G5E0S5-F1
#
_entry.id   AF-G5E0S5-F1
#
_cell.length_a   1.000
_cell.length_b   1.000
_cell.length_c   1.000
_cell.angle_alpha   90.00
_cell.angle_beta   90.00
_cell.angle_gamma   90.00
#
_symmetry.space_group_name_H-M   'P 1'
#
loop_
_entity.id
_entity.type
_entity.pdbx_description
1 polymer ?
#
loop_
_entity_poly.entity_id
_entity_poly.type
_entity_poly.pdbx_seq_one_letter_code
_entity_poly.pdbx_strand_id
1 'polypeptide(L)'
;CCVKKETLIPFVGLNNLGNTCYLNSVLQVLCYCPGFKSGVKRLSEIITKKVEGLREENEQTHDKDVVKQELPASYEVICSLSSLIQSVEHLQVSFLSNPENYDSELAAQPRKLLNTLRELNPMYEGYLQHDAQEVLQCILGIIQEACQEMKKNGKRSDNEVGNVKKKLTKEPPSRRT
;
A
#
# COMPACT_ATOMS: atom_id res chain seq x y z
N CYS A 1 -13.84 36.15 28.12
CA CYS A 1 -13.38 34.75 28.15
C CYS A 1 -13.27 34.22 26.72
N CYS A 2 -12.08 34.28 26.12
CA CYS A 2 -11.85 33.68 24.81
C CYS A 2 -11.64 32.18 25.02
N VAL A 3 -12.67 31.38 24.80
CA VAL A 3 -12.53 29.93 24.71
C VAL A 3 -11.69 29.69 23.45
N LYS A 4 -10.45 29.23 23.62
CA LYS A 4 -9.66 28.73 22.49
C LYS A 4 -10.47 27.58 21.90
N LYS A 5 -11.11 27.78 20.75
CA LYS A 5 -11.67 26.68 19.95
C LYS A 5 -10.47 25.79 19.66
N GLU A 6 -10.38 24.64 20.33
CA GLU A 6 -9.47 23.60 19.89
C GLU A 6 -9.88 23.26 18.46
N THR A 7 -9.00 23.53 17.50
CA THR A 7 -9.24 23.22 16.11
C THR A 7 -9.18 21.70 15.95
N LEU A 8 -10.31 21.04 16.22
CA LEU A 8 -10.44 19.59 16.04
C LEU A 8 -10.23 19.26 14.57
N ILE A 9 -9.46 18.20 14.31
CA ILE A 9 -9.28 17.66 12.96
C ILE A 9 -10.65 17.19 12.47
N PRO A 10 -11.12 17.66 11.30
CA PRO A 10 -12.46 17.33 10.83
C PRO A 10 -12.55 15.86 10.44
N PHE A 11 -13.71 15.27 10.68
CA PHE A 11 -14.02 13.91 10.25
C PHE A 11 -14.35 13.91 8.75
N VAL A 12 -13.60 13.16 7.96
CA VAL A 12 -13.83 13.02 6.51
C VAL A 12 -14.58 11.72 6.25
N GLY A 13 -15.72 11.82 5.59
CA GLY A 13 -16.54 10.68 5.20
C GLY A 13 -15.94 9.87 4.05
N LEU A 14 -16.57 8.73 3.76
CA LEU A 14 -16.31 7.96 2.54
C LEU A 14 -17.63 7.80 1.78
N ASN A 15 -17.67 8.20 0.51
CA ASN A 15 -18.88 8.04 -0.29
C ASN A 15 -19.23 6.56 -0.45
N ASN A 16 -20.52 6.22 -0.35
CA ASN A 16 -20.99 4.88 -0.63
C ASN A 16 -21.04 4.68 -2.15
N LEU A 17 -20.42 3.60 -2.65
CA LEU A 17 -20.28 3.29 -4.08
C LEU A 17 -21.17 2.10 -4.48
N GLY A 18 -22.34 2.01 -3.84
CA GLY A 18 -23.33 0.96 -4.01
C GLY A 18 -23.11 -0.18 -3.01
N ASN A 19 -23.85 -0.15 -1.90
CA ASN A 19 -23.78 -1.13 -0.82
C ASN A 19 -22.39 -1.32 -0.20
N THR A 20 -21.50 -0.32 -0.31
CA THR A 20 -20.11 -0.41 0.19
C THR A 20 -19.92 0.08 1.63
N CYS A 21 -20.99 0.19 2.42
CA CYS A 21 -20.89 0.66 3.81
C CYS A 21 -20.02 -0.27 4.68
N TYR A 22 -20.01 -1.58 4.40
CA TYR A 22 -19.14 -2.55 5.06
C TYR A 22 -17.67 -2.16 4.90
N LEU A 23 -17.21 -1.89 3.67
CA LEU A 23 -15.85 -1.43 3.37
C LEU A 23 -15.56 -0.07 4.00
N ASN A 24 -16.47 0.89 3.85
CA ASN A 24 -16.28 2.24 4.39
C ASN A 24 -16.07 2.22 5.91
N SER A 25 -16.84 1.41 6.64
CA SER A 25 -16.73 1.28 8.10
C SER A 25 -15.36 0.74 8.52
N VAL A 26 -14.85 -0.27 7.82
CA VAL A 26 -13.55 -0.89 8.08
C VAL A 26 -12.41 0.09 7.79
N LEU A 27 -12.46 0.78 6.66
CA LEU A 27 -11.43 1.77 6.28
C LEU A 27 -11.35 2.91 7.29
N GLN A 28 -12.49 3.39 7.79
CA GLN A 28 -12.52 4.40 8.85
C GLN A 28 -11.82 3.87 10.11
N VAL A 29 -12.21 2.70 10.62
CA VAL A 29 -11.57 2.11 11.83
C VAL A 29 -10.06 1.98 11.67
N LEU A 30 -9.59 1.41 10.55
CA LEU A 30 -8.16 1.22 10.28
C LEU A 30 -7.40 2.55 10.23
N CYS A 31 -7.95 3.58 9.58
CA CYS A 31 -7.31 4.89 9.47
C CYS A 31 -7.17 5.63 10.81
N TYR A 32 -7.98 5.28 11.81
CA TYR A 32 -7.88 5.80 13.17
C TYR A 32 -6.94 4.96 14.07
N CYS A 33 -6.49 3.78 13.63
CA CYS A 33 -5.47 3.03 14.35
C CYS A 33 -4.11 3.76 14.31
N PRO A 34 -3.46 3.99 15.47
CA PRO A 34 -2.15 4.64 15.51
C PRO A 34 -1.11 3.93 14.65
N GLY A 35 -0.40 4.71 13.82
CA GLY A 35 0.66 4.19 12.94
C GLY A 35 0.17 3.48 11.67
N PHE A 36 -1.12 3.20 11.51
CA PHE A 36 -1.63 2.52 10.31
C PHE A 36 -1.39 3.36 9.04
N LYS A 37 -1.82 4.63 9.05
CA LYS A 37 -1.67 5.54 7.89
C LYS A 37 -0.21 5.70 7.46
N SER A 38 0.70 5.93 8.40
CA SER A 38 2.13 6.07 8.12
C SER A 38 2.75 4.75 7.66
N GLY A 39 2.32 3.62 8.22
CA GLY A 39 2.72 2.28 7.79
C GLY A 39 2.33 1.98 6.34
N VAL A 40 1.08 2.24 5.96
CA VAL A 40 0.58 2.04 4.59
C VAL A 40 1.33 2.95 3.61
N LYS A 41 1.49 4.24 3.92
CA LYS A 41 2.25 5.17 3.07
C LYS A 41 3.67 4.69 2.84
N ARG A 42 4.38 4.35 3.92
CA ARG A 42 5.75 3.81 3.84
C ARG A 42 5.80 2.54 3.00
N LEU A 43 4.87 1.61 3.20
CA LEU A 43 4.84 0.37 2.41
C LEU A 43 4.63 0.67 0.92
N SER A 44 3.70 1.58 0.60
CA SER A 44 3.46 2.04 -0.77
C SER A 44 4.70 2.68 -1.40
N GLU A 45 5.43 3.53 -0.68
CA GLU A 45 6.67 4.14 -1.17
C GLU A 45 7.74 3.10 -1.51
N ILE A 46 7.93 2.09 -0.65
CA ILE A 46 8.90 1.02 -0.89
C ILE A 46 8.46 0.17 -2.10
N ILE A 47 7.17 -0.12 -2.24
CA ILE A 47 6.61 -0.81 -3.39
C ILE A 47 6.87 -0.02 -4.68
N THR A 48 6.56 1.29 -4.71
CA THR A 48 6.77 2.14 -5.89
C THR A 48 8.23 2.12 -6.34
N LYS A 49 9.18 2.33 -5.42
CA LYS A 49 10.62 2.29 -5.73
C LYS A 49 11.07 0.95 -6.30
N LYS A 50 10.51 -0.14 -5.78
CA LYS A 50 10.80 -1.49 -6.29
C LYS A 50 10.27 -1.69 -7.71
N VAL A 51 9.05 -1.22 -7.98
CA VAL A 51 8.45 -1.30 -9.32
C VAL A 51 9.25 -0.47 -10.33
N GLU A 52 9.73 0.71 -9.93
CA GLU A 52 10.60 1.55 -10.76
C GLU A 52 11.93 0.88 -11.07
N GLY A 53 12.63 0.34 -10.06
CA GLY A 53 13.90 -0.38 -10.28
C GLY A 53 13.77 -1.58 -11.22
N LEU A 54 12.69 -2.37 -11.11
CA LEU A 54 12.44 -3.47 -12.03
C LEU A 54 12.17 -3.00 -13.47
N ARG A 55 11.62 -1.80 -13.67
CA ARG A 55 11.41 -1.25 -15.02
C ARG A 55 12.74 -0.84 -15.65
N GLU A 56 13.61 -0.18 -14.90
CA GLU A 56 14.94 0.24 -15.36
C GLU A 56 15.83 -0.95 -15.75
N GLU A 57 15.81 -2.04 -14.98
CA GLU A 57 16.55 -3.28 -15.29
C GLU A 57 16.08 -3.94 -16.60
N ASN A 58 14.76 -3.93 -16.84
CA ASN A 58 14.15 -4.50 -18.04
C ASN A 58 14.40 -3.67 -19.31
N GLU A 59 14.56 -2.35 -19.18
CA GLU A 59 14.88 -1.47 -20.32
C GLU A 59 16.35 -1.62 -20.79
N GLN A 60 17.24 -2.07 -19.90
CA GLN A 60 18.68 -2.23 -20.20
C GLN A 60 19.04 -3.61 -20.74
N THR A 61 18.18 -4.62 -20.56
CA THR A 61 18.39 -5.98 -21.06
C THR A 61 17.73 -6.17 -22.42
N HIS A 62 18.50 -5.99 -23.50
CA HIS A 62 18.06 -6.07 -24.91
C HIS A 62 17.73 -7.51 -25.40
N ASP A 63 17.45 -8.45 -24.50
CA ASP A 63 17.25 -9.86 -24.82
C ASP A 63 15.76 -10.23 -24.78
N LYS A 64 15.27 -10.90 -25.83
CA LYS A 64 13.81 -11.07 -26.08
C LYS A 64 13.14 -12.17 -25.25
N ASP A 65 13.90 -12.87 -24.42
CA ASP A 65 13.44 -14.00 -23.58
C ASP A 65 13.34 -13.64 -22.08
N VAL A 66 13.10 -12.37 -21.74
CA VAL A 66 12.88 -11.96 -20.34
C VAL A 66 11.50 -12.44 -19.88
N VAL A 67 11.48 -13.37 -18.93
CA VAL A 67 10.29 -13.71 -18.15
C VAL A 67 9.78 -12.42 -17.50
N LYS A 68 8.64 -11.89 -17.96
CA LYS A 68 7.96 -10.78 -17.29
C LYS A 68 7.65 -11.21 -15.87
N GLN A 69 8.39 -10.69 -14.91
CA GLN A 69 8.10 -10.93 -13.50
C GLN A 69 6.80 -10.20 -13.17
N GLU A 70 5.69 -10.93 -13.10
CA GLU A 70 4.40 -10.36 -12.70
C GLU A 70 4.51 -9.82 -11.27
N LEU A 71 4.12 -8.56 -11.13
CA LEU A 71 4.09 -7.91 -9.82
C LEU A 71 2.91 -8.47 -9.02
N PRO A 72 3.08 -8.71 -7.71
CA PRO A 72 1.99 -9.14 -6.85
C PRO A 72 0.82 -8.17 -6.91
N ALA A 73 -0.38 -8.67 -7.21
CA ALA A 73 -1.60 -7.85 -7.26
C ALA A 73 -1.91 -7.14 -5.92
N SER A 74 -1.41 -7.69 -4.80
CA SER A 74 -1.43 -7.03 -3.49
C SER A 74 -0.83 -5.62 -3.51
N TYR A 75 0.19 -5.36 -4.34
CA TYR A 75 0.85 -4.06 -4.41
C TYR A 75 -0.08 -2.94 -4.88
N GLU A 76 -0.97 -3.24 -5.82
CA GLU A 76 -1.89 -2.25 -6.35
C GLU A 76 -2.94 -1.84 -5.32
N VAL A 77 -3.42 -2.79 -4.50
CA VAL A 77 -4.28 -2.51 -3.36
C VAL A 77 -3.57 -1.61 -2.34
N ILE A 78 -2.31 -1.87 -2.02
CA ILE A 78 -1.54 -1.01 -1.08
C ILE A 78 -1.38 0.41 -1.63
N CYS A 79 -1.03 0.55 -2.91
CA CYS A 79 -0.87 1.87 -3.54
C CYS A 79 -2.19 2.64 -3.59
N SER A 80 -3.30 1.98 -3.95
CA SER A 80 -4.62 2.60 -3.97
C SER A 80 -5.15 2.97 -2.57
N LEU A 81 -4.85 2.16 -1.55
CA LEU A 81 -5.14 2.49 -0.15
C LEU A 81 -4.34 3.72 0.33
N SER A 82 -3.05 3.78 -0.02
CA SER A 82 -2.20 4.95 0.26
C SER A 82 -2.75 6.22 -0.39
N SER A 83 -3.15 6.16 -1.67
CA SER A 83 -3.78 7.28 -2.36
C SER A 83 -5.08 7.73 -1.68
N LEU A 84 -5.93 6.80 -1.23
CA LEU A 84 -7.16 7.15 -0.50
C LEU A 84 -6.85 7.89 0.80
N ILE A 85 -5.86 7.41 1.57
CA ILE A 85 -5.42 8.07 2.81
C ILE A 85 -4.95 9.50 2.52
N GLN A 86 -4.18 9.70 1.44
CA GLN A 86 -3.75 11.03 1.03
C GLN A 86 -4.93 11.93 0.64
N SER A 87 -5.92 11.41 -0.08
CA SER A 87 -7.13 12.18 -0.41
C SER A 87 -7.91 12.59 0.83
N VAL A 88 -8.05 11.69 1.82
CA VAL A 88 -8.69 12.00 3.11
C VAL A 88 -7.96 13.11 3.84
N GLU A 89 -6.64 13.01 3.99
CA GLU A 89 -5.85 14.04 4.66
C GLU A 89 -5.85 15.37 3.91
N HIS A 90 -5.86 15.34 2.57
CA HIS A 90 -5.98 16.55 1.76
C HIS A 90 -7.31 17.26 2.05
N LEU A 91 -8.43 16.53 2.10
CA LEU A 91 -9.73 17.11 2.47
C LEU A 91 -9.70 17.74 3.88
N GLN A 92 -9.04 17.09 4.84
CA GLN A 92 -8.85 17.66 6.18
C GLN A 92 -8.09 18.98 6.13
N VAL A 93 -6.95 19.02 5.42
CA VAL A 93 -6.14 20.23 5.28
C VAL A 93 -6.90 21.33 4.55
N SER A 94 -7.59 21.01 3.46
CA SER A 94 -8.40 21.98 2.71
C SER A 94 -9.49 22.60 3.58
N PHE A 95 -10.20 21.79 4.37
CA PHE A 95 -11.20 22.28 5.32
C PHE A 95 -10.57 23.19 6.39
N LEU A 96 -9.49 22.73 7.02
CA LEU A 96 -8.82 23.47 8.09
C LEU A 96 -8.22 24.80 7.60
N SER A 97 -7.87 24.90 6.33
CA SER A 97 -7.31 26.12 5.74
C SER A 97 -8.34 27.23 5.58
N ASN A 98 -9.63 26.90 5.40
CA ASN A 98 -10.70 27.89 5.25
C ASN A 98 -12.08 27.34 5.71
N PRO A 99 -12.29 27.09 7.01
CA PRO A 99 -13.51 26.41 7.49
C PRO A 99 -14.81 27.17 7.20
N GLU A 100 -14.77 28.51 7.26
CA GLU A 100 -15.95 29.36 7.11
C GLU A 100 -16.48 29.43 5.67
N ASN A 101 -15.64 29.13 4.67
CA ASN A 101 -16.01 29.15 3.25
C ASN A 101 -15.81 27.79 2.57
N TYR A 102 -15.74 26.70 3.33
CA TYR A 102 -15.63 25.37 2.76
C TYR A 102 -16.99 24.95 2.20
N ASP A 103 -17.10 24.92 0.87
CA ASP A 103 -18.33 24.60 0.13
C ASP A 103 -18.38 23.17 -0.42
N SER A 104 -17.26 22.46 -0.34
CA SER A 104 -17.06 21.15 -0.93
C SER A 104 -17.54 20.03 -0.01
N GLU A 105 -17.80 18.85 -0.59
CA GLU A 105 -18.15 17.68 0.20
C GLU A 105 -16.92 17.19 0.99
N LEU A 106 -17.07 17.05 2.30
CA LEU A 106 -16.03 16.51 3.18
C LEU A 106 -16.05 14.97 3.18
N ALA A 107 -15.99 14.37 1.99
CA ALA A 107 -15.96 12.93 1.80
C ALA A 107 -15.03 12.53 0.64
N ALA A 108 -14.27 11.45 0.84
CA ALA A 108 -13.44 10.87 -0.21
C ALA A 108 -14.16 9.71 -0.91
N GLN A 109 -13.89 9.54 -2.21
CA GLN A 109 -14.44 8.43 -3.00
C GLN A 109 -13.41 7.29 -3.10
N PRO A 110 -13.62 6.14 -2.45
CA PRO A 110 -12.68 5.01 -2.48
C PRO A 110 -12.75 4.19 -3.78
N ARG A 111 -13.06 4.80 -4.93
CA ARG A 111 -13.28 4.09 -6.21
C ARG A 111 -12.08 3.25 -6.64
N LYS A 112 -10.89 3.85 -6.61
CA LYS A 112 -9.66 3.16 -7.02
C LYS A 112 -9.38 1.94 -6.13
N LEU A 113 -9.48 2.12 -4.81
CA LEU A 113 -9.27 1.05 -3.84
C LEU A 113 -10.32 -0.07 -3.96
N LEU A 114 -11.60 0.31 -4.17
CA LEU A 114 -12.67 -0.67 -4.34
C LEU A 114 -12.46 -1.52 -5.60
N ASN A 115 -12.05 -0.90 -6.71
CA ASN A 115 -11.84 -1.62 -7.95
C ASN A 115 -10.63 -2.56 -7.86
N THR A 116 -9.52 -2.12 -7.30
CA THR A 116 -8.34 -2.98 -7.11
C THR A 116 -8.61 -4.13 -6.15
N LEU A 117 -9.43 -3.91 -5.11
CA LEU A 117 -9.88 -4.98 -4.22
C LEU A 117 -10.75 -6.02 -4.95
N ARG A 118 -11.65 -5.58 -5.84
CA ARG A 118 -12.51 -6.45 -6.64
C ARG A 118 -11.72 -7.28 -7.65
N GLU A 119 -10.77 -6.65 -8.33
CA GLU A 119 -9.86 -7.33 -9.26
C GLU A 119 -9.05 -8.43 -8.54
N LEU A 120 -8.58 -8.14 -7.32
CA LEU A 120 -7.83 -9.11 -6.52
C LEU A 120 -8.72 -10.20 -5.93
N ASN A 121 -9.93 -9.84 -5.49
CA ASN A 121 -10.88 -10.77 -4.90
C ASN A 121 -12.28 -10.54 -5.49
N PRO A 122 -12.64 -11.30 -6.55
CA PRO A 122 -13.90 -11.15 -7.25
C PRO A 122 -15.15 -11.35 -6.38
N MET A 123 -15.02 -11.90 -5.16
CA MET A 123 -16.15 -12.04 -4.25
C MET A 123 -16.81 -10.68 -3.90
N TYR A 124 -16.07 -9.57 -4.02
CA TYR A 124 -16.57 -8.21 -3.75
C TYR A 124 -17.11 -7.48 -4.99
N GLU A 125 -17.18 -8.15 -6.15
CA GLU A 125 -17.73 -7.58 -7.38
C GLU A 125 -19.24 -7.32 -7.29
N GLY A 126 -19.73 -6.46 -8.18
CA GLY A 126 -21.11 -6.02 -8.18
C GLY A 126 -21.42 -5.08 -7.01
N TYR A 127 -22.68 -5.07 -6.58
CA TYR A 127 -23.21 -4.12 -5.60
C TYR A 127 -23.87 -4.84 -4.42
N LEU A 128 -23.35 -6.00 -4.03
CA LEU A 128 -23.84 -6.73 -2.88
C LEU A 128 -23.27 -6.15 -1.58
N GLN A 129 -24.01 -6.32 -0.48
CA GLN A 129 -23.46 -6.09 0.85
C GLN A 129 -22.64 -7.30 1.28
N HIS A 130 -21.57 -7.05 2.04
CA HIS A 130 -20.69 -8.08 2.57
C HIS A 130 -20.49 -7.91 4.07
N ASP A 131 -19.95 -8.93 4.72
CA ASP A 131 -19.55 -8.85 6.11
C ASP A 131 -18.32 -7.93 6.27
N ALA A 132 -18.41 -6.97 7.19
CA ALA A 132 -17.31 -6.05 7.49
C ALA A 132 -16.10 -6.78 8.08
N GLN A 133 -16.30 -7.87 8.82
CA GLN A 133 -15.22 -8.66 9.38
C GLN A 133 -14.46 -9.40 8.27
N GLU A 134 -15.15 -9.93 7.27
CA GLU A 134 -14.53 -10.61 6.13
C GLU A 134 -13.64 -9.66 5.32
N VAL A 135 -14.13 -8.46 5.01
CA VAL A 135 -13.33 -7.47 4.27
C VAL A 135 -12.15 -6.96 5.10
N LEU A 136 -12.30 -6.83 6.43
CA LEU A 136 -11.21 -6.47 7.33
C LEU A 136 -10.09 -7.52 7.28
N GLN A 137 -10.44 -8.81 7.41
CA GLN A 137 -9.46 -9.90 7.32
C GLN A 137 -8.79 -9.92 5.95
N CYS A 138 -9.55 -9.69 4.87
CA CYS A 138 -9.03 -9.61 3.53
C CYS A 138 -7.98 -8.48 3.40
N ILE A 139 -8.31 -7.26 3.80
CA ILE A 139 -7.39 -6.10 3.74
C ILE A 139 -6.12 -6.35 4.56
N LEU A 140 -6.26 -6.87 5.79
CA LEU A 140 -5.09 -7.16 6.64
C LEU A 140 -4.23 -8.28 6.07
N GLY A 141 -4.84 -9.30 5.48
CA GLY A 141 -4.15 -10.38 4.76
C GLY A 141 -3.33 -9.84 3.59
N ILE A 142 -3.91 -8.96 2.78
CA ILE A 142 -3.23 -8.30 1.64
C ILE A 142 -2.04 -7.47 2.12
N ILE A 143 -2.21 -6.68 3.19
CA ILE A 143 -1.12 -5.89 3.78
C ILE A 143 -0.01 -6.80 4.30
N GLN A 144 -0.38 -7.90 4.96
CA GLN A 144 0.57 -8.87 5.47
C GLN A 144 1.34 -9.56 4.34
N GLU A 145 0.67 -9.99 3.28
CA GLU A 145 1.27 -10.60 2.10
C GLU A 145 2.28 -9.65 1.45
N ALA A 146 1.87 -8.40 1.20
CA ALA A 146 2.76 -7.38 0.67
C ALA A 146 4.00 -7.18 1.57
N CYS A 147 3.82 -7.10 2.89
CA CYS A 147 4.93 -7.01 3.84
C CYS A 147 5.88 -8.22 3.77
N GLN A 148 5.35 -9.44 3.64
CA GLN A 148 6.15 -10.66 3.54
C GLN A 148 6.94 -10.72 2.23
N GLU A 149 6.33 -10.29 1.13
CA GLU A 149 6.97 -10.26 -0.17
C GLU A 149 8.15 -9.28 -0.20
N MET A 150 8.03 -8.16 0.52
CA MET A 150 9.15 -7.24 0.70
C MET A 150 10.29 -7.86 1.54
N LYS A 151 9.97 -8.72 2.52
CA LYS A 151 10.99 -9.40 3.35
C LYS A 151 11.71 -10.54 2.62
N LYS A 152 11.00 -11.32 1.79
CA LYS A 152 11.59 -12.44 1.03
C LYS A 152 12.69 -11.95 0.08
N ASN A 153 12.50 -10.77 -0.50
CA ASN A 153 13.41 -10.21 -1.48
C ASN A 153 14.65 -9.53 -0.86
N GLY A 154 14.54 -8.97 0.36
CA GLY A 154 15.72 -8.50 1.11
C GLY A 154 16.67 -9.63 1.54
N LYS A 155 16.16 -10.86 1.75
CA LYS A 155 17.00 -12.04 2.03
C LYS A 155 17.70 -12.60 0.80
N ARG A 156 17.19 -12.36 -0.41
CA ARG A 156 17.84 -12.79 -1.66
C ARG A 156 19.10 -11.95 -1.95
N SER A 157 19.04 -10.63 -1.75
CA SER A 157 20.20 -9.75 -1.94
C SER A 157 21.35 -10.03 -0.94
N ASP A 158 21.05 -10.33 0.32
CA ASP A 158 22.10 -10.64 1.32
C ASP A 158 22.77 -12.01 1.08
N ASN A 159 22.00 -13.00 0.61
CA ASN A 159 22.52 -14.34 0.32
C ASN A 159 23.41 -14.37 -0.94
N GLU A 160 23.14 -13.54 -1.95
CA GLU A 160 24.01 -13.43 -3.13
C GLU A 160 25.35 -12.76 -2.78
N VAL A 161 25.35 -11.70 -1.97
CA VAL A 161 26.58 -11.07 -1.47
C VAL A 161 27.40 -12.02 -0.58
N GLY A 162 26.73 -12.86 0.23
CA GLY A 162 27.37 -13.90 1.04
C GLY A 162 28.02 -15.01 0.22
N ASN A 163 27.44 -15.38 -0.93
CA ASN A 163 27.98 -16.42 -1.81
C ASN A 163 29.15 -15.93 -2.69
N VAL A 164 29.15 -14.67 -3.11
CA VAL A 164 30.28 -14.05 -3.83
C VAL A 164 31.53 -14.00 -2.93
N LYS A 165 31.38 -13.65 -1.64
CA LYS A 165 32.49 -13.64 -0.68
C LYS A 165 33.08 -15.03 -0.39
N LYS A 166 32.27 -16.10 -0.44
CA LYS A 166 32.75 -17.50 -0.27
C LYS A 166 33.47 -18.06 -1.50
N LYS A 167 33.26 -17.48 -2.69
CA LYS A 167 33.94 -17.90 -3.92
C LYS A 167 35.34 -17.29 -4.05
N LEU A 168 35.61 -16.17 -3.38
CA LEU A 168 36.89 -15.46 -3.47
C LEU A 168 37.95 -15.92 -2.42
N THR A 169 37.58 -16.75 -1.44
CA THR A 169 38.49 -17.19 -0.36
C THR A 169 38.97 -18.64 -0.46
N LYS A 170 38.75 -19.33 -1.58
CA LYS A 170 39.36 -20.65 -1.80
C LYS A 170 40.77 -20.47 -2.38
N GLU A 171 41.76 -20.20 -1.52
CA GLU A 171 43.17 -20.35 -1.88
C GLU A 171 43.47 -21.81 -2.29
N PRO A 172 44.30 -22.04 -3.33
CA PRO A 172 44.68 -23.39 -3.72
C PRO A 172 45.65 -24.01 -2.69
N PRO A 173 45.59 -25.34 -2.47
CA PRO A 173 46.40 -25.98 -1.44
C PRO A 173 47.90 -25.89 -1.76
N SER A 174 48.66 -25.39 -0.79
CA SER A 174 50.12 -25.28 -0.83
C SER A 174 50.76 -26.67 -1.02
N ARG A 175 51.56 -26.81 -2.09
CA ARG A 175 52.40 -27.99 -2.34
C ARG A 175 53.51 -28.03 -1.29
N ARG A 176 53.49 -29.02 -0.41
CA ARG A 176 54.64 -29.39 0.43
C ARG A 176 55.78 -29.89 -0.46
N THR A 177 56.96 -29.31 -0.28
CA THR A 177 58.27 -29.90 -0.57
C THR A 177 58.98 -30.11 0.75
#